data_AF-A0AAW5IG17-F1
#
_entry.id   AF-A0AAW5IG17-F1
#
_cell.length_a   1.000
_cell.length_b   1.000
_cell.length_c   1.000
_cell.angle_alpha   90.00
_cell.angle_beta   90.00
_cell.angle_gamma   90.00
#
_symmetry.space_group_name_H-M   'P 1'
#
loop_
_entity.id
_entity.type
_entity.pdbx_description
1 polymer ?
#
loop_
_entity_poly.entity_id
_entity_poly.type
_entity_poly.pdbx_seq_one_letter_code
_entity_poly.pdbx_strand_id
1 'polypeptide(L)'
;MEQLPVEYKELTKEVDEKNHTTLLLRHLTTYTEKNRCDYFIHKDLKGFLLREMDFYIKNEILVIDDIDTTETKKFLSHLAVVKAVKAVGKSIITLMAQLEEYQKKLWLKKKMVASADFFVTLNHIPASLYEEIGQNDKQREEWVKLYAIDKVKLEKGEIPGMKAEYSVPLTPQFLKENETLVVEYA
;
A
#
# COMPACT_ATOMS: atom_id res chain seq x y z
N MET A 1 -32.43 -8.85 -18.41
CA MET A 1 -31.81 -9.00 -17.08
C MET A 1 -30.84 -10.16 -17.19
N GLU A 2 -29.56 -9.84 -17.28
CA GLU A 2 -28.48 -10.80 -17.45
C GLU A 2 -28.42 -11.71 -16.21
N GLN A 3 -28.66 -13.00 -16.39
CA GLN A 3 -28.68 -13.95 -15.28
C GLN A 3 -27.26 -14.13 -14.74
N LEU A 4 -27.09 -14.07 -13.43
CA LEU A 4 -25.79 -14.30 -12.81
C LEU A 4 -25.22 -15.67 -13.27
N PRO A 5 -23.93 -15.74 -13.63
CA PRO A 5 -23.27 -16.99 -14.00
C PRO A 5 -23.46 -18.06 -12.91
N VAL A 6 -23.61 -19.32 -13.31
CA VAL A 6 -24.00 -20.46 -12.44
C VAL A 6 -23.08 -20.60 -11.22
N GLU A 7 -21.80 -20.25 -11.39
CA GLU A 7 -20.76 -20.27 -10.35
C GLU A 7 -21.09 -19.38 -9.14
N TYR A 8 -21.82 -18.27 -9.33
CA TYR A 8 -22.12 -17.31 -8.26
C TYR A 8 -23.45 -17.57 -7.55
N LYS A 9 -24.28 -18.52 -8.04
CA LYS A 9 -25.55 -18.89 -7.38
C LYS A 9 -25.36 -19.48 -5.99
N GLU A 10 -24.19 -20.04 -5.71
CA GLU A 10 -23.88 -20.57 -4.39
C GLU A 10 -23.73 -19.47 -3.33
N LEU A 11 -23.29 -18.28 -3.74
CA LEU A 11 -23.09 -17.12 -2.86
C LEU A 11 -24.41 -16.43 -2.48
N THR A 12 -25.50 -16.71 -3.20
CA THR A 12 -26.85 -16.19 -2.88
C THR A 12 -27.63 -17.11 -1.93
N LYS A 13 -27.06 -18.25 -1.50
CA LYS A 13 -27.69 -19.11 -0.49
C LYS A 13 -27.83 -18.35 0.83
N GLU A 14 -29.02 -18.40 1.43
CA GLU A 14 -29.28 -17.84 2.75
C GLU A 14 -28.61 -18.71 3.83
N VAL A 15 -27.89 -18.06 4.75
CA VAL A 15 -27.14 -18.72 5.83
C VAL A 15 -27.94 -18.75 7.13
N ASP A 16 -28.84 -17.78 7.30
CA ASP A 16 -29.62 -17.57 8.51
C ASP A 16 -31.04 -17.12 8.13
N GLU A 17 -32.02 -18.01 8.31
CA GLU A 17 -33.42 -17.81 7.93
C GLU A 17 -34.09 -16.68 8.75
N LYS A 18 -33.56 -16.33 9.92
CA LYS A 18 -34.13 -15.26 10.77
C LYS A 18 -33.76 -13.85 10.32
N ASN A 19 -32.61 -13.69 9.67
CA ASN A 19 -32.06 -12.39 9.29
C ASN A 19 -31.97 -12.20 7.76
N HIS A 20 -32.40 -13.18 6.96
CA HIS A 20 -32.29 -13.22 5.50
C HIS A 20 -30.89 -12.79 4.98
N THR A 21 -29.84 -13.25 5.66
CA THR A 21 -28.47 -12.92 5.26
C THR A 21 -27.96 -13.95 4.25
N THR A 22 -27.61 -13.47 3.06
CA THR A 22 -26.94 -14.29 2.05
C THR A 22 -25.45 -14.43 2.36
N LEU A 23 -24.82 -15.52 1.90
CA LEU A 23 -23.36 -15.71 2.04
C LEU A 23 -22.58 -14.51 1.47
N LEU A 24 -23.01 -14.00 0.32
CA LEU A 24 -22.42 -12.83 -0.32
C LEU A 24 -22.49 -11.60 0.59
N LEU A 25 -23.66 -11.33 1.17
CA LEU A 25 -23.84 -10.19 2.07
C LEU A 25 -22.92 -10.31 3.28
N ARG A 26 -22.81 -11.51 3.88
CA ARG A 26 -21.89 -11.74 5.01
C ARG A 26 -20.44 -11.45 4.65
N HIS A 27 -19.97 -11.93 3.49
CA HIS A 27 -18.60 -11.68 3.03
C HIS A 27 -18.36 -10.19 2.72
N LEU A 28 -19.33 -9.51 2.10
CA LEU A 28 -19.27 -8.07 1.84
C LEU A 28 -19.24 -7.26 3.14
N THR A 29 -20.08 -7.59 4.12
CA THR A 29 -20.09 -6.91 5.42
C THR A 29 -18.76 -7.13 6.15
N THR A 30 -18.26 -8.37 6.19
CA THR A 30 -16.96 -8.67 6.79
C THR A 30 -15.80 -7.91 6.11
N TYR A 31 -15.84 -7.80 4.78
CA TYR A 31 -14.83 -7.07 4.01
C TYR A 31 -14.91 -5.56 4.25
N THR A 32 -16.12 -5.00 4.24
CA THR A 32 -16.34 -3.57 4.48
C THR A 32 -15.98 -3.17 5.90
N GLU A 33 -16.35 -3.96 6.91
CA GLU A 33 -15.97 -3.71 8.31
C GLU A 33 -14.46 -3.76 8.52
N LYS A 34 -13.77 -4.79 7.98
CA LYS A 34 -12.31 -4.89 8.04
C LYS A 34 -11.58 -3.70 7.43
N ASN A 35 -12.19 -3.06 6.42
CA ASN A 35 -11.60 -1.92 5.73
C ASN A 35 -12.10 -0.56 6.23
N ARG A 36 -13.17 -0.53 7.04
CA ARG A 36 -13.74 0.70 7.61
C ARG A 36 -13.15 1.06 8.98
N CYS A 37 -12.56 0.10 9.68
CA CYS A 37 -11.89 0.38 10.94
C CYS A 37 -10.59 1.16 10.70
N ASP A 38 -10.49 2.36 11.24
CA ASP A 38 -9.26 3.13 11.25
C ASP A 38 -8.19 2.38 12.05
N TYR A 39 -7.10 1.99 11.38
CA TYR A 39 -5.95 1.35 12.01
C TYR A 39 -5.09 2.41 12.67
N PHE A 40 -5.32 2.67 13.96
CA PHE A 40 -4.43 3.52 14.76
C PHE A 40 -3.16 2.76 15.10
N ILE A 41 -2.05 3.12 14.43
CA ILE A 41 -0.73 2.59 14.78
C ILE A 41 -0.09 3.49 15.83
N HIS A 42 0.07 2.99 17.04
CA HIS A 42 0.66 3.72 18.16
C HIS A 42 2.20 3.70 18.09
N LYS A 43 2.82 4.86 18.30
CA LYS A 43 4.29 5.04 18.20
C LYS A 43 5.08 4.23 19.23
N ASP A 44 4.59 4.17 20.48
CA ASP A 44 5.16 3.42 21.61
C ASP A 44 4.07 2.79 22.49
N LEU A 45 3.39 1.75 21.97
CA LEU A 45 2.28 1.09 22.67
C LEU A 45 2.73 0.45 23.98
N LYS A 46 3.94 -0.13 23.99
CA LYS A 46 4.49 -0.81 25.15
C LYS A 46 4.64 0.15 26.34
N GLY A 47 5.26 1.31 26.11
CA GLY A 47 5.44 2.31 27.16
C GLY A 47 4.10 2.85 27.67
N PHE A 48 3.15 3.07 26.76
CA PHE A 48 1.80 3.50 27.12
C PHE A 48 1.09 2.49 28.04
N LEU A 49 0.96 1.23 27.62
CA LEU A 49 0.23 0.22 28.40
C LEU A 49 0.92 -0.12 29.73
N LEU A 50 2.25 -0.05 29.81
CA LEU A 50 2.95 -0.24 31.09
C LEU A 50 2.62 0.87 32.10
N ARG A 51 2.53 2.12 31.65
CA ARG A 51 2.13 3.24 32.51
C ARG A 51 0.67 3.12 32.94
N GLU A 52 -0.22 2.77 32.01
CA GLU A 52 -1.64 2.56 32.32
C GLU A 52 -1.86 1.39 33.28
N MET A 53 -1.12 0.28 33.11
CA MET A 53 -1.17 -0.84 34.05
C MET A 53 -0.70 -0.42 35.45
N ASP A 54 0.39 0.35 35.55
CA ASP A 54 0.85 0.86 36.85
C ASP A 54 -0.12 1.89 37.46
N PHE A 55 -0.84 2.67 36.64
CA PHE A 55 -1.91 3.57 37.10
C PHE A 55 -3.13 2.79 37.60
N TYR A 56 -3.57 1.78 36.87
CA TYR A 56 -4.66 0.89 37.25
C TYR A 56 -4.38 0.18 38.58
N ILE A 57 -3.18 -0.38 38.76
CA ILE A 57 -2.78 -1.03 40.01
C ILE A 57 -2.87 -0.04 41.18
N LYS A 58 -2.44 1.22 40.99
CA LYS A 58 -2.45 2.23 42.06
C LYS A 58 -3.84 2.70 42.43
N ASN A 59 -4.74 2.87 41.46
CA ASN A 59 -6.05 3.48 41.73
C ASN A 59 -7.15 2.45 42.04
N GLU A 60 -7.13 1.30 41.36
CA GLU A 60 -8.24 0.33 41.44
C GLU A 60 -7.92 -0.85 42.38
N ILE A 61 -6.66 -1.28 42.47
CA ILE A 61 -6.27 -2.44 43.29
C ILE A 61 -5.72 -2.01 44.66
N LEU A 62 -4.96 -0.92 44.70
CA LEU A 62 -4.29 -0.45 45.90
C LEU A 62 -5.05 0.73 46.52
N VAL A 63 -6.17 0.47 47.19
CA VAL A 63 -6.87 1.49 47.98
C VAL A 63 -6.08 1.76 49.27
N ILE A 64 -5.49 2.95 49.38
CA ILE A 64 -4.58 3.31 50.48
C ILE A 64 -5.30 3.29 51.84
N ASP A 65 -6.59 3.64 51.87
CA ASP A 65 -7.42 3.66 53.08
C ASP A 65 -7.69 2.25 53.64
N ASP A 66 -7.60 1.20 52.82
CA ASP A 66 -7.74 -0.21 53.24
C ASP A 66 -6.44 -0.82 53.75
N ILE A 67 -5.32 -0.08 53.73
CA ILE A 67 -4.01 -0.52 54.25
C ILE A 67 -3.99 -0.29 55.77
N ASP A 68 -5.02 -0.74 56.46
CA ASP A 68 -5.06 -0.70 57.91
C ASP A 68 -4.15 -1.81 58.45
N THR A 69 -3.15 -1.43 59.26
CA THR A 69 -2.03 -2.29 59.70
C THR A 69 -2.45 -3.48 60.58
N THR A 70 -3.72 -3.55 60.97
CA THR A 70 -4.32 -4.55 61.86
C THR A 70 -4.56 -5.91 61.20
N GLU A 71 -4.71 -5.98 59.86
CA GLU A 71 -4.97 -7.24 59.14
C GLU A 71 -3.93 -7.53 58.05
N THR A 72 -2.70 -7.81 58.48
CA THR A 72 -1.55 -8.21 57.63
C THR A 72 -1.87 -9.33 56.61
N LYS A 73 -2.82 -10.22 56.91
CA LYS A 73 -3.26 -11.28 55.98
C LYS A 73 -3.97 -10.73 54.74
N LYS A 74 -4.82 -9.70 54.89
CA LYS A 74 -5.50 -9.07 53.75
C LYS A 74 -4.48 -8.37 52.86
N PHE A 75 -3.55 -7.62 53.44
CA PHE A 75 -2.46 -6.97 52.71
C PHE A 75 -1.64 -7.97 51.87
N LEU A 76 -1.28 -9.12 52.44
CA LEU A 76 -0.57 -10.18 51.70
C LEU A 76 -1.37 -10.73 50.52
N SER A 77 -2.69 -10.89 50.67
CA SER A 77 -3.56 -11.32 49.56
C SER A 77 -3.64 -10.27 48.45
N HIS A 78 -3.76 -8.98 48.78
CA HIS A 78 -3.73 -7.90 47.78
C HIS A 78 -2.39 -7.85 47.05
N LEU A 79 -1.27 -8.02 47.76
CA LEU A 79 0.06 -8.09 47.13
C LEU A 79 0.19 -9.27 46.16
N ALA A 80 -0.40 -10.42 46.51
CA ALA A 80 -0.43 -11.60 45.64
C ALA A 80 -1.23 -11.32 44.35
N VAL A 81 -2.39 -10.65 44.47
CA VAL A 81 -3.19 -10.22 43.32
C VAL A 81 -2.42 -9.24 42.44
N VAL A 82 -1.78 -8.22 43.01
CA VAL A 82 -0.96 -7.25 42.26
C VAL A 82 0.17 -7.96 41.50
N LYS A 83 0.86 -8.91 42.13
CA LYS A 83 1.92 -9.69 41.48
C LYS A 83 1.37 -10.52 40.32
N ALA A 84 0.22 -11.18 40.50
CA ALA A 84 -0.41 -11.97 39.46
C ALA A 84 -0.85 -11.10 38.27
N VAL A 85 -1.53 -9.98 38.53
CA VAL A 85 -1.95 -9.01 37.50
C VAL A 85 -0.74 -8.45 36.75
N LYS A 86 0.32 -8.05 37.45
CA LYS A 86 1.53 -7.50 36.81
C LYS A 86 2.26 -8.54 35.96
N ALA A 87 2.26 -9.81 36.37
CA ALA A 87 2.88 -10.89 35.61
C ALA A 87 2.11 -11.17 34.31
N VAL A 88 0.78 -11.37 34.40
CA VAL A 88 -0.07 -11.64 33.24
C VAL A 88 -0.15 -10.42 32.32
N GLY A 89 -0.35 -9.24 32.90
CA GLY A 89 -0.42 -7.97 32.18
C GLY A 89 0.84 -7.68 31.37
N LYS A 90 2.04 -7.88 31.96
CA LYS A 90 3.30 -7.72 31.20
C LYS A 90 3.40 -8.67 30.01
N SER A 91 2.97 -9.92 30.15
CA SER A 91 2.99 -10.89 29.06
C SER A 91 2.07 -10.47 27.92
N ILE A 92 0.84 -10.04 28.24
CA ILE A 92 -0.14 -9.54 27.26
C ILE A 92 0.37 -8.27 26.58
N ILE A 93 0.88 -7.31 27.36
CA ILE A 93 1.44 -6.05 26.83
C ILE A 93 2.62 -6.33 25.90
N THR A 94 3.46 -7.31 26.23
CA THR A 94 4.59 -7.69 25.37
C THR A 94 4.10 -8.26 24.04
N LEU A 95 3.08 -9.11 24.05
CA LEU A 95 2.47 -9.65 22.83
C LEU A 95 1.85 -8.52 21.98
N MET A 96 1.04 -7.64 22.58
CA MET A 96 0.42 -6.52 21.88
C MET A 96 1.45 -5.57 21.28
N ALA A 97 2.51 -5.25 22.03
CA ALA A 97 3.60 -4.41 21.54
C ALA A 97 4.36 -5.03 20.36
N GLN A 98 4.53 -6.37 20.34
CA GLN A 98 5.16 -7.06 19.21
C GLN A 98 4.31 -6.96 17.94
N LEU A 99 2.99 -7.17 18.07
CA LEU A 99 2.05 -7.03 16.95
C LEU A 99 2.06 -5.60 16.39
N GLU A 100 2.07 -4.61 17.28
CA GLU A 100 2.10 -3.21 16.91
C GLU A 100 3.38 -2.81 16.17
N GLU A 101 4.55 -3.24 16.65
CA GLU A 101 5.82 -2.93 15.98
C GLU A 101 5.88 -3.61 14.60
N TYR A 102 5.24 -4.76 14.44
CA TYR A 102 5.10 -5.41 13.13
C TYR A 102 4.20 -4.60 12.19
N GLN A 103 3.05 -4.11 12.66
CA GLN A 103 2.16 -3.23 11.88
C GLN A 103 2.88 -1.94 11.47
N LYS A 104 3.62 -1.31 12.40
CA LYS A 104 4.44 -0.13 12.13
C LYS A 104 5.54 -0.39 11.10
N LYS A 105 6.18 -1.57 11.16
CA LYS A 105 7.18 -1.97 10.16
C LYS A 105 6.57 -2.16 8.78
N LEU A 106 5.38 -2.75 8.69
CA LEU A 106 4.64 -2.86 7.43
C LEU A 106 4.22 -1.49 6.90
N TRP A 107 3.76 -0.60 7.78
CA TRP A 107 3.36 0.75 7.44
C TRP A 107 4.51 1.59 6.87
N LEU A 108 5.69 1.48 7.51
CA LEU A 108 6.91 2.17 7.07
C LEU A 108 7.65 1.44 5.95
N LYS A 109 7.16 0.28 5.49
CA LYS A 109 7.81 -0.46 4.42
C LYS A 109 7.72 0.36 3.13
N LYS A 110 8.88 0.77 2.62
CA LYS A 110 8.98 1.41 1.31
C LYS A 110 8.29 0.51 0.27
N LYS A 111 7.44 1.10 -0.57
CA LYS A 111 6.79 0.38 -1.67
C LYS A 111 7.88 -0.31 -2.49
N MET A 112 7.76 -1.63 -2.65
CA MET A 112 8.66 -2.37 -3.53
C MET A 112 8.22 -2.10 -4.96
N VAL A 113 9.15 -1.64 -5.79
CA VAL A 113 8.92 -1.41 -7.22
C VAL A 113 9.08 -2.76 -7.91
N ALA A 114 8.06 -3.22 -8.65
CA ALA A 114 8.07 -4.52 -9.32
C ALA A 114 8.85 -4.48 -10.66
N SER A 115 8.68 -3.40 -11.41
CA SER A 115 9.46 -3.04 -12.60
C SER A 115 9.57 -1.52 -12.66
N ALA A 116 10.63 -1.03 -13.31
CA ALA A 116 10.82 0.40 -13.56
C ALA A 116 11.20 0.54 -15.04
N ASP A 117 10.24 0.99 -15.84
CA ASP A 117 10.45 1.29 -17.25
C ASP A 117 10.82 2.78 -17.36
N PHE A 118 11.88 3.10 -18.07
CA PHE A 118 12.39 4.47 -18.18
C PHE A 118 11.95 5.10 -19.49
N PHE A 119 11.32 6.27 -19.39
CA PHE A 119 10.98 7.12 -20.51
C PHE A 119 11.92 8.32 -20.52
N VAL A 120 12.78 8.43 -21.54
CA VAL A 120 13.74 9.53 -21.68
C VAL A 120 13.55 10.20 -23.03
N THR A 121 13.40 11.51 -23.03
CA THR A 121 13.31 12.31 -24.26
C THR A 121 14.68 12.41 -24.94
N LEU A 122 14.70 12.44 -26.28
CA LEU A 122 15.93 12.47 -27.07
C LEU A 122 16.84 13.66 -26.72
N ASN A 123 16.29 14.80 -26.28
CA ASN A 123 17.05 15.97 -25.81
C ASN A 123 18.06 15.68 -24.69
N HIS A 124 17.88 14.60 -23.91
CA HIS A 124 18.76 14.21 -22.81
C HIS A 124 19.72 13.07 -23.18
N ILE A 125 19.67 12.59 -24.42
CA ILE A 125 20.47 11.48 -24.92
C ILE A 125 21.63 12.01 -25.77
N PRO A 126 22.87 11.55 -25.54
CA PRO A 126 24.00 11.98 -26.36
C PRO A 126 23.83 11.53 -27.82
N ALA A 127 24.17 12.42 -28.75
CA ALA A 127 24.00 12.22 -30.18
C ALA A 127 24.76 11.01 -30.77
N SER A 128 25.72 10.44 -30.03
CA SER A 128 26.42 9.20 -30.40
C SER A 128 25.49 7.98 -30.42
N LEU A 129 24.39 8.00 -29.65
CA LEU A 129 23.46 6.89 -29.54
C LEU A 129 22.31 6.96 -30.55
N TYR A 130 22.22 8.03 -31.35
CA TYR A 130 21.13 8.20 -32.32
C TYR A 130 21.20 7.19 -33.46
N GLU A 131 22.39 6.71 -33.80
CA GLU A 131 22.56 5.65 -34.79
C GLU A 131 22.00 4.31 -34.29
N GLU A 132 22.20 3.99 -33.02
CA GLU A 132 21.69 2.78 -32.37
C GLU A 132 20.17 2.83 -32.19
N ILE A 133 19.64 4.00 -31.78
CA ILE A 133 18.19 4.22 -31.64
C ILE A 133 17.49 4.13 -33.01
N GLY A 134 18.09 4.67 -34.07
CA GLY A 134 17.54 4.61 -35.43
C GLY A 134 17.50 3.20 -36.03
N GLN A 135 18.34 2.28 -35.53
CA GLN A 135 18.36 0.86 -35.90
C GLN A 135 17.33 0.02 -35.13
N ASN A 136 16.79 0.52 -34.02
CA ASN A 136 15.79 -0.21 -33.24
C ASN A 136 14.40 -0.13 -33.89
N ASP A 137 14.03 -1.20 -34.59
CA ASP A 137 12.76 -1.33 -35.29
C ASP A 137 11.53 -1.23 -34.37
N LYS A 138 11.63 -1.76 -33.14
CA LYS A 138 10.50 -1.76 -32.18
C LYS A 138 10.16 -0.35 -31.71
N GLN A 139 11.19 0.44 -31.38
CA GLN A 139 11.01 1.83 -30.95
C GLN A 139 10.39 2.69 -32.06
N ARG A 140 10.79 2.44 -33.32
CA ARG A 140 10.19 3.11 -34.48
C ARG A 140 8.72 2.74 -34.63
N GLU A 141 8.37 1.45 -34.54
CA GLU A 141 6.97 1.01 -34.64
C GLU A 141 6.08 1.62 -33.55
N GLU A 142 6.61 1.75 -32.33
CA GLU A 142 5.93 2.46 -31.24
C GLU A 142 5.72 3.94 -31.55
N TRP A 143 6.72 4.62 -32.11
CA TRP A 143 6.55 6.02 -32.53
C TRP A 143 5.56 6.18 -33.68
N VAL A 144 5.48 5.23 -34.60
CA VAL A 144 4.43 5.21 -35.63
C VAL A 144 3.06 5.04 -34.98
N LYS A 145 2.93 4.16 -33.98
CA LYS A 145 1.66 3.92 -33.29
C LYS A 145 1.22 5.09 -32.41
N LEU A 146 2.14 5.70 -31.66
CA LEU A 146 1.86 6.74 -30.65
C LEU A 146 1.82 8.14 -31.26
N TYR A 147 2.74 8.45 -32.16
CA TYR A 147 2.93 9.80 -32.72
C TYR A 147 2.61 9.90 -34.22
N ALA A 148 2.22 8.79 -34.87
CA ALA A 148 1.88 8.76 -36.29
C ALA A 148 2.96 9.40 -37.18
N ILE A 149 4.23 9.11 -36.88
CA ILE A 149 5.39 9.65 -37.62
C ILE A 149 5.41 9.28 -39.11
N ASP A 150 4.65 8.25 -39.50
CA ASP A 150 4.44 7.79 -40.88
C ASP A 150 3.54 8.73 -41.71
N LYS A 151 2.66 9.47 -41.05
CA LYS A 151 1.70 10.39 -41.68
C LYS A 151 2.24 11.81 -41.82
N VAL A 152 3.48 12.06 -41.38
CA VAL A 152 4.16 13.36 -41.52
C VAL A 152 4.55 13.57 -42.99
N LYS A 153 3.53 13.83 -43.82
CA LYS A 153 3.71 14.49 -45.11
C LYS A 153 3.47 15.97 -44.90
N LEU A 154 4.47 16.76 -45.28
CA LEU A 154 4.49 18.21 -45.28
C LEU A 154 3.19 18.81 -45.85
N GLU A 155 2.30 19.27 -44.98
CA GLU A 155 1.54 20.50 -45.25
C GLU A 155 1.90 21.51 -44.16
N LYS A 156 2.39 22.67 -44.61
CA LYS A 156 2.73 23.79 -43.73
C LYS A 156 1.52 24.14 -42.87
N GLY A 157 1.56 23.82 -41.58
CA GLY A 157 0.83 24.60 -40.58
C GLY A 157 -0.03 23.91 -39.54
N GLU A 158 0.06 22.60 -39.29
CA GLU A 158 -0.81 22.01 -38.23
C GLU A 158 -0.10 21.33 -37.05
N ILE A 159 1.24 21.18 -37.05
CA ILE A 159 1.98 20.73 -35.85
C ILE A 159 3.27 21.55 -35.66
N PRO A 160 3.47 22.26 -34.53
CA PRO A 160 4.71 22.98 -34.27
C PRO A 160 5.85 21.98 -33.99
N GLY A 161 6.89 21.96 -34.84
CA GLY A 161 8.22 21.46 -34.45
C GLY A 161 8.90 20.40 -35.32
N MET A 162 8.24 19.72 -36.26
CA MET A 162 8.88 18.65 -37.05
C MET A 162 9.30 19.13 -38.45
N LYS A 163 10.58 18.92 -38.83
CA LYS A 163 11.17 19.46 -40.07
C LYS A 163 11.72 18.41 -41.06
N ALA A 164 11.92 17.15 -40.64
CA ALA A 164 12.49 16.09 -41.48
C ALA A 164 11.45 15.07 -41.96
N GLU A 165 11.66 14.57 -43.17
CA GLU A 165 10.87 13.49 -43.78
C GLU A 165 11.17 12.14 -43.09
N TYR A 166 10.12 11.35 -42.85
CA TYR A 166 10.21 10.00 -42.30
C TYR A 166 10.86 9.04 -43.31
N SER A 167 11.85 8.25 -42.86
CA SER A 167 12.52 7.22 -43.65
C SER A 167 12.79 5.96 -42.82
N VAL A 168 12.97 4.81 -43.50
CA VAL A 168 13.28 3.52 -42.88
C VAL A 168 14.65 3.05 -43.42
N PRO A 169 15.69 2.88 -42.56
CA PRO A 169 15.75 3.19 -41.13
C PRO A 169 15.75 4.72 -40.85
N LEU A 170 15.41 5.10 -39.62
CA LEU A 170 15.37 6.52 -39.22
C LEU A 170 16.78 7.12 -39.31
N THR A 171 16.89 8.28 -39.96
CA THR A 171 18.19 8.96 -40.06
C THR A 171 18.53 9.69 -38.75
N PRO A 172 19.81 9.76 -38.36
CA PRO A 172 20.22 10.53 -37.17
C PRO A 172 19.87 12.02 -37.26
N GLN A 173 19.68 12.55 -38.47
CA GLN A 173 19.21 13.91 -38.72
C GLN A 173 17.74 14.09 -38.33
N PHE A 174 16.88 13.11 -38.64
CA PHE A 174 15.48 13.09 -38.20
C PHE A 174 15.37 13.09 -36.66
N LEU A 175 16.25 12.36 -35.97
CA LEU A 175 16.25 12.31 -34.50
C LEU A 175 16.74 13.61 -33.86
N LYS A 176 17.71 14.31 -34.48
CA LYS A 176 18.17 15.63 -34.03
C LYS A 176 17.11 16.72 -34.19
N GLU A 177 16.28 16.62 -35.23
CA GLU A 177 15.23 17.61 -35.47
C GLU A 177 13.98 17.38 -34.62
N ASN A 178 13.82 16.18 -34.06
CA ASN A 178 12.66 15.77 -33.27
C ASN A 178 13.06 15.40 -31.83
N GLU A 179 13.66 16.35 -31.11
CA GLU A 179 14.21 16.17 -29.75
C GLU A 179 13.15 15.80 -28.67
N THR A 180 11.86 15.94 -28.99
CA THR A 180 10.73 15.66 -28.10
C THR A 180 10.26 14.20 -28.12
N LEU A 181 10.80 13.37 -29.02
CA LEU A 181 10.47 11.95 -29.05
C LEU A 181 11.01 11.26 -27.78
N VAL A 182 10.20 10.33 -27.26
CA VAL A 182 10.51 9.58 -26.04
C VAL A 182 11.05 8.22 -26.41
N VAL A 183 12.22 7.86 -25.89
CA VAL A 183 12.79 6.51 -25.97
C VAL A 183 12.36 5.74 -24.73
N GLU A 184 11.85 4.53 -24.95
CA GLU A 184 11.56 3.57 -23.89
C GLU A 184 12.78 2.67 -23.70
N TYR A 185 13.31 2.64 -22.47
CA TYR A 185 14.34 1.71 -22.06
C TYR A 185 13.74 0.75 -21.03
N ALA A 186 13.50 -0.49 -21.46
CA ALA A 186 13.03 -1.61 -20.65
C ALA A 186 14.17 -2.59 -20.37
#